data_AF-A0A1G5B282-F1
#
_entry.id   AF-A0A1G5B282-F1
#
_cell.length_a   1.000
_cell.length_b   1.000
_cell.length_c   1.000
_cell.angle_alpha   90.00
_cell.angle_beta   90.00
_cell.angle_gamma   90.00
#
_symmetry.space_group_name_H-M   'P 1'
#
loop_
_entity.id
_entity.type
_entity.pdbx_description
1 polymer ?
#
loop_
_entity_poly.entity_id
_entity_poly.type
_entity_poly.pdbx_seq_one_letter_code
_entity_poly.pdbx_strand_id
1 'polypeptide(L)' 'MPFPTRMTIIRLACGGLFVHSSTWLTPELKVEIAKMGTPRWIIGPNRIHYWWIPE' A
#
# COMPACT_ATOMS: atom_id res chain seq x y z
N MET A 1 -15.51 1.78 -17.26
CA MET A 1 -14.76 0.53 -17.04
C MET A 1 -14.28 0.54 -15.59
N PRO A 2 -14.50 -0.50 -14.77
CA PRO A 2 -13.96 -0.51 -13.41
C PRO A 2 -12.43 -0.52 -13.49
N PHE A 3 -11.77 0.33 -12.71
CA PHE A 3 -10.32 0.37 -12.57
C PHE A 3 -9.95 -0.34 -11.26
N PRO A 4 -9.72 -1.67 -11.27
CA PRO A 4 -9.34 -2.37 -10.06
C PRO A 4 -7.99 -1.86 -9.57
N THR A 5 -7.93 -1.46 -8.31
CA THR A 5 -6.68 -1.06 -7.67
C THR A 5 -5.92 -2.30 -7.19
N ARG A 6 -4.61 -2.36 -7.46
CA ARG A 6 -3.71 -3.40 -6.96
C ARG A 6 -2.60 -2.77 -6.16
N MET A 7 -2.39 -3.29 -4.96
CA MET A 7 -1.23 -2.96 -4.10
C MET A 7 -0.20 -4.09 -4.19
N THR A 8 1.08 -3.74 -4.19
CA THR A 8 2.19 -4.68 -4.05
C THR A 8 2.99 -4.34 -2.79
N ILE A 9 3.31 -5.36 -2.00
CA ILE A 9 4.08 -5.23 -0.78
C ILE A 9 5.39 -5.99 -0.95
N ILE A 10 6.50 -5.30 -0.72
CA ILE A 10 7.84 -5.87 -0.78
C ILE A 10 8.43 -5.82 0.63
N ARG A 11 8.86 -6.98 1.14
CA ARG A 11 9.60 -7.08 2.39
C ARG A 11 11.06 -6.75 2.15
N LEU A 12 11.61 -5.81 2.90
CA LEU A 12 13.00 -5.40 2.77
C LEU A 12 13.89 -6.15 3.77
N ALA A 13 15.19 -6.19 3.48
CA ALA A 13 16.18 -6.85 4.34
C ALA A 13 16.21 -6.31 5.78
N CYS A 14 15.87 -5.03 5.99
CA CYS A 14 15.77 -4.41 7.31
C CYS A 14 14.48 -4.76 8.09
N GLY A 15 13.64 -5.65 7.56
CA GLY A 15 12.36 -6.03 8.16
C GLY A 15 11.21 -5.03 7.93
N GLY A 16 11.48 -3.90 7.29
CA GLY A 16 10.46 -2.93 6.86
C GLY A 16 9.73 -3.35 5.59
N LEU A 17 8.59 -2.68 5.33
CA LEU A 17 7.80 -2.89 4.11
C LEU A 17 7.88 -1.69 3.17
N PHE A 18 8.04 -1.98 1.88
CA PHE A 18 7.83 -1.04 0.79
C PHE A 18 6.47 -1.33 0.15
N VAL A 19 5.58 -0.33 0.18
CA VAL A 19 4.22 -0.43 -0.34
C VAL A 19 4.15 0.33 -1.65
N HIS A 20 3.85 -0.37 -2.74
CA HIS A 20 3.63 0.22 -4.05
C HIS A 20 2.16 0.18 -4.42
N SER A 21 1.66 1.27 -5.00
CA SER A 21 0.29 1.36 -5.50
C SER A 21 -0.73 1.04 -4.42
N SER A 22 -0.66 1.77 -3.30
CA SER A 22 -1.58 1.54 -2.19
C SER A 22 -3.03 1.57 -2.66
N THR A 23 -3.85 0.76 -1.99
CA THR A 23 -5.29 0.66 -2.17
C THR A 23 -5.96 1.02 -0.86
N TRP A 24 -7.30 1.03 -0.86
CA TRP A 24 -8.09 1.26 0.34
C TRP A 24 -7.66 0.33 1.49
N LEU A 25 -7.33 0.93 2.63
CA LEU A 25 -6.84 0.21 3.79
C LEU A 25 -8.02 -0.26 4.66
N THR A 26 -8.57 -1.43 4.35
CA THR A 26 -9.59 -2.04 5.23
C THR A 26 -8.96 -2.49 6.57
N PRO A 27 -9.76 -2.64 7.64
CA PRO A 27 -9.26 -3.16 8.91
C PRO A 27 -8.56 -4.51 8.79
N GLU A 28 -9.10 -5.42 7.97
CA GLU A 28 -8.55 -6.76 7.75
C GLU A 28 -7.22 -6.68 7.02
N LEU A 29 -7.14 -5.87 5.95
CA LEU A 29 -5.90 -5.65 5.23
C LEU A 29 -4.84 -5.03 6.14
N LYS A 30 -5.22 -4.08 7.00
CA LYS A 30 -4.31 -3.48 7.99
C LYS A 30 -3.72 -4.52 8.94
N VAL A 31 -4.53 -5.45 9.43
CA VAL A 31 -4.09 -6.55 10.30
C VAL A 31 -3.11 -7.46 9.56
N GLU A 32 -3.39 -7.86 8.33
CA GLU A 32 -2.49 -8.70 7.54
C GLU A 32 -1.16 -7.99 7.22
N ILE A 33 -1.20 -6.69 6.90
CA ILE A 33 0.01 -5.89 6.71
C ILE A 33 0.83 -5.81 7.99
N ALA A 34 0.18 -5.60 9.14
CA ALA A 34 0.88 -5.51 10.43
C ALA A 34 1.60 -6.82 10.79
N LYS A 35 1.05 -7.99 10.43
CA LYS A 35 1.73 -9.29 10.58
C LYS A 35 2.97 -9.41 9.68
N MET A 36 2.97 -8.74 8.53
CA MET A 36 4.11 -8.73 7.63
C MET A 36 5.22 -7.80 8.12
N GLY A 37 4.91 -6.68 8.77
CA GLY A 37 5.91 -5.75 9.30
C GLY A 37 5.43 -4.30 9.24
N THR A 38 6.35 -3.36 9.47
CA THR A 38 6.02 -1.93 9.47
C THR A 38 6.24 -1.31 8.08
N PRO A 39 5.22 -0.67 7.47
CA PRO A 39 5.42 0.18 6.30
C PRO A 39 6.45 1.29 6.58
N ARG A 40 7.44 1.39 5.71
CA ARG A 40 8.52 2.38 5.77
C ARG A 40 8.49 3.33 4.58
N TRP A 41 8.00 2.85 3.43
CA TRP A 41 7.83 3.62 2.21
C TRP A 41 6.47 3.31 1.59
N ILE A 42 5.78 4.34 1.12
CA ILE A 42 4.52 4.24 0.37
C ILE A 42 4.71 5.04 -0.92
N ILE A 43 4.66 4.35 -2.06
CA ILE A 43 4.94 4.93 -3.38
C ILE A 43 3.72 4.74 -4.30
N GLY A 44 3.22 5.84 -4.84
CA GLY A 44 2.19 5.81 -5.88
C GLY A 44 2.73 5.27 -7.21
N PRO A 45 1.93 4.56 -8.02
CA PRO A 45 2.34 3.99 -9.30
C PRO A 45 2.47 5.05 -10.41
N ASN A 46 1.92 6.25 -10.19
CA ASN A 46 1.98 7.37 -11.11
C ASN A 46 1.61 8.68 -10.39
N ARG A 47 1.66 9.80 -11.12
CA ARG A 47 1.39 11.14 -10.60
C ARG A 47 -0.07 11.37 -10.23
N ILE A 48 -1.03 10.61 -10.77
CA ILE A 48 -2.48 10.79 -10.49
C ILE A 48 -2.95 10.00 -9.27
N HIS A 49 -2.07 9.25 -8.61
CA HIS A 49 -2.42 8.37 -7.50
C HIS A 49 -2.90 9.10 -6.25
N TYR A 50 -2.62 10.38 -6.08
CA TYR A 50 -3.17 11.15 -4.96
C TYR A 50 -4.69 11.40 -5.09
N TRP A 51 -5.26 11.25 -6.30
CA TRP A 51 -6.63 11.68 -6.59
C TRP A 51 -7.70 10.97 -5.74
N TRP A 52 -7.41 9.75 -5.25
CA TRP A 52 -8.35 8.96 -4.45
C TRP A 52 -8.04 8.99 -2.95
N ILE A 53 -7.00 9.69 -2.51
CA ILE A 53 -6.62 9.79 -1.10
C ILE A 53 -7.52 10.87 -0.46
N PRO A 54 -8.40 10.50 0.49
CA PRO A 54 -9.22 11.48 1.20
C PRO A 54 -8.34 12.40 2.06
N GLU A 55 -8.81 13.62 2.33
CA GLU A 55 -8.16 14.56 3.26
C GLU A 55 -7.98 13.99 4.67
#